data_AF-A0A251XTI5-F1
#
_entry.id   AF-A0A251XTI5-F1
#
_cell.length_a   1.000
_cell.length_b   1.000
_cell.length_c   1.000
_cell.angle_alpha   90.00
_cell.angle_beta   90.00
_cell.angle_gamma   90.00
#
_symmetry.space_group_name_H-M   'P 1'
#
loop_
_entity.id
_entity.type
_entity.pdbx_description
1 polymer ?
#
loop_
_entity_poly.entity_id
_entity_poly.type
_entity_poly.pdbx_seq_one_letter_code
_entity_poly.pdbx_strand_id
1 'polypeptide(L)'
;MTRDEAVALASELWRSRVYEMRFAAVVLLQEHVTRLDNGDLTRIEGFVRDARLRDLVDPLALDVVGPLVERLAGAGRARADAALDRWAGEQDVWLRRAALLAPSRPLRAGGGDWDGFLRRARTAQAAPRGGHDVVREAVDRVRDLVRATRPDLAADPVPGV
;
A
#
# COMPACT_ATOMS: atom_id res chain seq x y z
N MET A 1 4.87 -7.23 23.92
CA MET A 1 3.49 -7.17 23.39
C MET A 1 3.30 -8.27 22.34
N THR A 2 2.23 -9.04 22.46
CA THR A 2 1.81 -10.06 21.48
C THR A 2 1.26 -9.39 20.21
N ARG A 3 1.03 -10.18 19.15
CA ARG A 3 0.37 -9.69 17.93
C ARG A 3 -1.02 -9.11 18.26
N ASP A 4 -1.82 -9.84 19.03
CA ASP A 4 -3.20 -9.46 19.30
C ASP A 4 -3.27 -8.20 20.17
N GLU A 5 -2.39 -8.08 21.17
CA GLU A 5 -2.24 -6.86 21.98
C GLU A 5 -1.84 -5.66 21.11
N ALA A 6 -0.90 -5.85 20.18
CA ALA A 6 -0.46 -4.79 19.27
C ALA A 6 -1.58 -4.31 18.36
N VAL A 7 -2.33 -5.24 17.77
CA VAL A 7 -3.43 -4.95 16.85
C VAL A 7 -4.61 -4.31 17.59
N ALA A 8 -4.89 -4.76 18.82
CA ALA A 8 -5.89 -4.16 19.68
C ALA A 8 -5.51 -2.71 20.02
N LEU A 9 -4.29 -2.49 20.53
CA LEU A 9 -3.81 -1.14 20.88
C LEU A 9 -3.76 -0.22 19.66
N ALA A 10 -3.29 -0.69 18.50
CA ALA A 10 -3.32 0.08 17.26
C ALA A 10 -4.75 0.53 16.91
N SER A 11 -5.75 -0.34 17.12
CA SER A 11 -7.17 0.01 16.90
C SER A 11 -7.69 1.06 17.90
N GLU A 12 -7.27 0.98 19.16
CA GLU A 12 -7.60 1.99 20.18
C GLU A 12 -7.04 3.36 19.78
N LEU A 13 -5.75 3.40 19.45
CA LEU A 13 -5.04 4.60 19.03
C LEU A 13 -5.67 5.21 17.77
N TRP A 14 -6.04 4.36 16.79
CA TRP A 14 -6.62 4.81 15.52
C TRP A 14 -7.98 5.50 15.67
N ARG A 15 -8.78 5.10 16.67
CA ARG A 15 -10.08 5.71 16.95
C ARG A 15 -9.98 7.17 17.39
N SER A 16 -8.81 7.59 17.87
CA SER A 16 -8.58 9.00 18.16
C SER A 16 -8.67 9.83 16.87
N ARG A 17 -9.14 11.07 17.01
CA ARG A 17 -9.08 12.08 15.92
C ARG A 17 -7.74 12.83 15.90
N VAL A 18 -6.88 12.59 16.87
CA VAL A 18 -5.55 13.20 16.99
C VAL A 18 -4.58 12.51 16.03
N TYR A 19 -3.88 13.29 15.22
CA TYR A 19 -2.94 12.79 14.21
C TYR A 19 -1.85 11.92 14.84
N GLU A 20 -1.22 12.39 15.92
CA GLU A 20 -0.12 11.73 16.61
C GLU A 20 -0.53 10.35 17.15
N MET A 21 -1.79 10.21 17.58
CA MET A 21 -2.34 8.93 18.04
C MET A 21 -2.50 7.96 16.89
N ARG A 22 -3.01 8.41 15.74
CA ARG A 22 -3.10 7.58 14.53
C ARG A 22 -1.71 7.22 14.00
N PHE A 23 -0.78 8.16 14.02
CA PHE A 23 0.60 7.90 13.61
C PHE A 23 1.29 6.92 14.56
N ALA A 24 1.07 7.02 15.87
CA ALA A 24 1.55 6.05 16.85
C ALA A 24 1.01 4.63 16.58
N ALA A 25 -0.25 4.51 16.12
CA ALA A 25 -0.79 3.22 15.67
C ALA A 25 -0.02 2.66 14.45
N VAL A 26 0.37 3.52 13.49
CA VAL A 26 1.21 3.11 12.35
C VAL A 26 2.56 2.60 12.84
N VAL A 27 3.24 3.36 13.69
CA VAL A 27 4.55 2.98 14.28
C VAL A 27 4.45 1.65 15.03
N LEU A 28 3.38 1.44 15.79
CA LEU A 28 3.13 0.19 16.51
C LEU A 28 2.99 -1.00 15.56
N LEU A 29 2.27 -0.84 14.45
CA LEU A 29 2.12 -1.88 13.45
C LEU A 29 3.43 -2.15 12.71
N GLN A 30 4.23 -1.12 12.43
CA GLN A 30 5.56 -1.26 11.82
C GLN A 30 6.48 -2.11 12.70
N GLU A 31 6.53 -1.84 14.02
CA GLU A 31 7.33 -2.61 14.98
C GLU A 31 6.95 -4.11 14.98
N HIS A 32 5.67 -4.40 14.78
CA HIS A 32 5.11 -5.75 14.86
C HIS A 32 4.81 -6.40 13.50
N VAL A 33 5.23 -5.80 12.38
CA VAL A 33 4.88 -6.25 11.02
C VAL A 33 5.31 -7.69 10.73
N THR A 34 6.35 -8.17 11.43
CA THR A 34 6.85 -9.55 11.32
C THR A 34 5.93 -10.60 11.95
N ARG A 35 4.91 -10.18 12.68
CA ARG A 35 3.91 -11.06 13.32
C ARG A 35 2.53 -10.94 12.70
N LEU A 36 2.32 -9.96 11.81
CA LEU A 36 1.03 -9.73 11.15
C LEU A 36 0.77 -10.76 10.04
N ASP A 37 -0.50 -10.98 9.75
CA ASP A 37 -0.99 -11.84 8.67
C ASP A 37 -2.15 -11.21 7.86
N ASN A 38 -2.77 -12.00 6.97
CA ASN A 38 -3.89 -11.56 6.13
C ASN A 38 -5.12 -11.05 6.92
N GLY A 39 -5.36 -11.56 8.13
CA GLY A 39 -6.43 -11.07 9.00
C GLY A 39 -6.22 -9.62 9.41
N ASP A 40 -4.96 -9.22 9.62
CA ASP A 40 -4.62 -7.83 9.98
C ASP A 40 -4.72 -6.90 8.77
N LEU A 41 -4.46 -7.40 7.55
CA LEU A 41 -4.60 -6.62 6.32
C LEU A 41 -6.03 -6.08 6.16
N THR A 42 -7.04 -6.84 6.56
CA THR A 42 -8.44 -6.40 6.53
C THR A 42 -8.69 -5.21 7.47
N ARG A 43 -8.03 -5.21 8.64
CA ARG A 43 -8.12 -4.09 9.59
C ARG A 43 -7.36 -2.87 9.09
N ILE A 44 -6.16 -3.08 8.54
CA ILE A 44 -5.34 -2.01 7.94
C ILE A 44 -6.07 -1.36 6.76
N GLU A 45 -6.85 -2.12 5.98
CA GLU A 45 -7.74 -1.55 4.95
C GLU A 45 -8.68 -0.48 5.53
N GLY A 46 -9.28 -0.77 6.69
CA GLY A 46 -10.13 0.18 7.42
C GLY A 46 -9.37 1.44 7.81
N PHE A 47 -8.13 1.30 8.27
CA PHE A 47 -7.27 2.44 8.61
C PHE A 47 -6.96 3.30 7.38
N VAL A 48 -6.64 2.69 6.24
CA VAL A 48 -6.38 3.43 5.00
C VAL A 48 -7.61 4.21 4.53
N ARG A 49 -8.80 3.60 4.55
CA ARG A 49 -10.07 4.28 4.21
C ARG A 49 -10.37 5.47 5.15
N ASP A 50 -10.04 5.33 6.42
CA ASP A 50 -10.31 6.34 7.46
C ASP A 50 -9.23 7.43 7.56
N ALA A 51 -7.99 7.15 7.17
CA ALA A 51 -6.85 8.06 7.29
C ALA A 51 -7.09 9.39 6.56
N ARG A 52 -7.58 9.31 5.31
CA ARG A 52 -7.85 10.43 4.39
C ARG A 52 -6.72 11.48 4.27
N LEU A 53 -5.51 11.10 4.63
CA LEU A 53 -4.33 11.95 4.70
C LEU A 53 -3.11 11.17 4.25
N ARG A 54 -2.34 11.76 3.33
CA ARG A 54 -1.13 11.14 2.77
C ARG A 54 -0.13 10.72 3.84
N ASP A 55 0.10 11.57 4.84
CA ASP A 55 1.10 11.36 5.89
C ASP A 55 0.74 10.20 6.85
N LEU A 56 -0.46 9.64 6.75
CA LEU A 56 -0.86 8.40 7.41
C LEU A 56 -0.93 7.22 6.42
N VAL A 57 -1.42 7.45 5.20
CA VAL A 57 -1.60 6.41 4.17
C VAL A 57 -0.26 5.91 3.64
N ASP A 58 0.69 6.80 3.36
CA ASP A 58 2.00 6.43 2.82
C ASP A 58 2.77 5.51 3.77
N PRO A 59 2.95 5.80 5.08
CA PRO A 59 3.65 4.88 5.99
C PRO A 59 2.86 3.59 6.25
N LEU A 60 1.52 3.61 6.25
CA LEU A 60 0.74 2.37 6.26
C LEU A 60 1.04 1.50 5.03
N ALA A 61 1.09 2.10 3.84
CA ALA A 61 1.31 1.36 2.60
C ALA A 61 2.76 0.85 2.48
N LEU A 62 3.74 1.72 2.71
CA LEU A 62 5.16 1.47 2.47
C LEU A 62 5.81 0.63 3.56
N ASP A 63 5.41 0.82 4.82
CA ASP A 63 6.14 0.28 5.98
C ASP A 63 5.33 -0.76 6.76
N VAL A 64 4.02 -0.88 6.51
CA VAL A 64 3.17 -1.93 7.11
C VAL A 64 2.66 -2.91 6.06
N VAL A 65 1.86 -2.45 5.09
CA VAL A 65 1.24 -3.32 4.08
C VAL A 65 2.30 -3.98 3.20
N GLY A 66 3.22 -3.22 2.61
CA GLY A 66 4.30 -3.77 1.78
C GLY A 66 5.09 -4.88 2.49
N PRO A 67 5.71 -4.61 3.65
CA PRO A 67 6.47 -5.61 4.40
C PRO A 67 5.63 -6.80 4.90
N LEU A 68 4.35 -6.58 5.23
CA LEU A 68 3.41 -7.67 5.54
C LEU A 68 3.26 -8.59 4.32
N VAL A 69 2.96 -8.03 3.15
CA VAL A 69 2.72 -8.81 1.92
C VAL A 69 3.98 -9.52 1.44
N GLU A 70 5.16 -8.91 1.57
CA GLU A 70 6.45 -9.53 1.25
C GLU A 70 6.73 -10.81 2.03
N ARG A 71 6.26 -10.89 3.28
CA ARG A 71 6.48 -12.06 4.14
C ARG A 71 5.49 -13.19 3.92
N LEU A 72 4.35 -12.92 3.29
CA LEU A 72 3.34 -13.94 3.02
C LEU A 72 3.81 -14.88 1.91
N ALA A 73 3.40 -16.14 1.99
CA ALA A 73 3.69 -17.17 0.99
C ALA A 73 2.43 -17.96 0.61
N GLY A 74 2.49 -18.66 -0.52
CA GLY A 74 1.43 -19.55 -1.00
C GLY A 74 0.05 -18.88 -1.05
N ALA A 75 -0.95 -19.55 -0.48
CA ALA A 75 -2.32 -19.04 -0.45
C ALA A 75 -2.47 -17.73 0.37
N GLY A 76 -1.58 -17.48 1.33
CA GLY A 76 -1.57 -16.21 2.06
C GLY A 76 -1.12 -15.06 1.17
N ARG A 77 -0.08 -15.27 0.36
CA ARG A 77 0.41 -14.27 -0.60
C ARG A 77 -0.62 -13.95 -1.66
N ALA A 78 -1.22 -14.99 -2.25
CA ALA A 78 -2.24 -14.84 -3.29
C ALA A 78 -3.44 -14.02 -2.83
N ARG A 79 -3.90 -14.21 -1.58
CA ARG A 79 -4.99 -13.40 -1.00
C ARG A 79 -4.62 -11.94 -0.82
N ALA A 80 -3.40 -11.66 -0.36
CA ALA A 80 -2.93 -10.30 -0.21
C ALA A 80 -2.77 -9.59 -1.57
N ASP A 81 -2.19 -10.24 -2.57
CA ASP A 81 -2.08 -9.68 -3.91
C ASP A 81 -3.47 -9.40 -4.52
N ALA A 82 -4.44 -10.30 -4.34
CA ALA A 82 -5.82 -10.10 -4.77
C ALA A 82 -6.51 -8.93 -4.03
N ALA A 83 -6.20 -8.73 -2.75
CA ALA A 83 -6.70 -7.57 -2.00
C ALA A 83 -6.14 -6.26 -2.56
N LEU A 84 -4.84 -6.19 -2.87
CA LEU A 84 -4.23 -5.02 -3.50
C LEU A 84 -4.77 -4.75 -4.91
N ASP A 85 -5.03 -5.81 -5.69
CA ASP A 85 -5.69 -5.69 -7.00
C ASP A 85 -7.10 -5.10 -6.87
N ARG A 86 -7.87 -5.55 -5.88
CA ARG A 86 -9.19 -4.98 -5.57
C ARG A 86 -9.09 -3.52 -5.14
N TRP A 87 -8.17 -3.19 -4.23
CA TRP A 87 -7.98 -1.80 -3.75
C TRP A 87 -7.65 -0.83 -4.88
N ALA A 88 -6.88 -1.27 -5.88
CA ALA A 88 -6.58 -0.48 -7.06
C ALA A 88 -7.83 -0.10 -7.88
N GLY A 89 -8.93 -0.86 -7.78
CA GLY A 89 -10.20 -0.57 -8.46
C GLY A 89 -11.26 0.12 -7.61
N GLU A 90 -10.98 0.37 -6.33
CA GLU A 90 -11.95 0.98 -5.40
C GLU A 90 -12.15 2.47 -5.67
N GLN A 91 -13.31 2.99 -5.28
CA GLN A 91 -13.62 4.42 -5.40
C GLN A 91 -12.74 5.28 -4.49
N ASP A 92 -12.30 4.71 -3.37
CA ASP A 92 -11.44 5.39 -2.39
C ASP A 92 -10.03 5.60 -2.97
N VAL A 93 -9.65 6.88 -3.11
CA VAL A 93 -8.36 7.30 -3.69
C VAL A 93 -7.17 6.85 -2.83
N TRP A 94 -7.36 6.73 -1.52
CA TRP A 94 -6.33 6.35 -0.57
C TRP A 94 -6.07 4.86 -0.59
N LEU A 95 -7.10 4.04 -0.81
CA LEU A 95 -6.90 2.61 -1.10
C LEU A 95 -6.16 2.39 -2.41
N ARG A 96 -6.53 3.12 -3.46
CA ARG A 96 -5.80 3.08 -4.74
C ARG A 96 -4.33 3.46 -4.56
N ARG A 97 -4.06 4.55 -3.83
CA ARG A 97 -2.69 4.97 -3.50
C ARG A 97 -1.92 3.92 -2.70
N ALA A 98 -2.53 3.35 -1.65
CA ALA A 98 -1.88 2.32 -0.85
C ALA A 98 -1.54 1.08 -1.68
N ALA A 99 -2.44 0.64 -2.57
CA ALA A 99 -2.21 -0.48 -3.47
C ALA A 99 -1.03 -0.27 -4.42
N LEU A 100 -0.84 0.97 -4.89
CA LEU A 100 0.28 1.33 -5.77
C LEU A 100 1.60 1.43 -5.02
N LEU A 101 1.59 1.91 -3.78
CA LEU A 101 2.79 2.11 -2.98
C LEU A 101 3.28 0.82 -2.30
N ALA A 102 2.39 -0.12 -1.93
CA ALA A 102 2.75 -1.36 -1.24
C ALA A 102 3.91 -2.16 -1.89
N PRO A 103 3.99 -2.34 -3.23
CA PRO A 103 5.10 -3.09 -3.85
C PRO A 103 6.41 -2.29 -3.97
N SER A 104 6.52 -1.07 -3.43
CA SER A 104 7.66 -0.17 -3.68
C SER A 104 9.02 -0.76 -3.29
N ARG A 105 9.10 -1.50 -2.17
CA ARG A 105 10.37 -2.04 -1.67
C ARG A 105 10.98 -3.10 -2.61
N PRO A 106 10.29 -4.18 -2.99
CA PRO A 106 10.85 -5.15 -3.92
C PRO A 106 11.11 -4.53 -5.29
N LEU A 107 10.26 -3.60 -5.74
CA LEU A 107 10.45 -2.90 -7.02
C LEU A 107 11.72 -2.03 -7.03
N ARG A 108 11.97 -1.29 -5.95
CA ARG A 108 13.20 -0.51 -5.77
C ARG A 108 14.42 -1.41 -5.73
N ALA A 109 14.34 -2.58 -5.09
CA ALA A 109 15.43 -3.53 -5.01
C ALA A 109 15.75 -4.25 -6.35
N GLY A 110 15.11 -3.86 -7.46
CA GLY A 110 15.29 -4.48 -8.77
C GLY A 110 14.45 -5.75 -8.98
N GLY A 111 13.70 -6.19 -7.97
CA GLY A 111 12.79 -7.33 -8.03
C GLY A 111 11.32 -6.91 -8.16
N GLY A 112 10.43 -7.76 -7.66
CA GLY A 112 8.98 -7.51 -7.65
C GLY A 112 8.30 -7.62 -9.02
N ASP A 113 6.97 -7.73 -9.00
CA ASP A 113 6.13 -7.84 -10.19
C ASP A 113 5.86 -6.44 -10.79
N TRP A 114 6.72 -6.02 -11.73
CA TRP A 114 6.54 -4.75 -12.45
C TRP A 114 5.26 -4.74 -13.30
N ASP A 115 4.97 -5.84 -14.00
CA ASP A 115 3.77 -5.95 -14.81
C ASP A 115 2.50 -5.88 -13.95
N GLY A 116 2.52 -6.51 -12.78
CA GLY A 116 1.46 -6.40 -11.77
C GLY A 116 1.26 -4.98 -11.27
N PHE A 117 2.35 -4.26 -11.01
CA PHE A 117 2.27 -2.84 -10.71
C PHE A 117 1.63 -2.04 -11.87
N LEU A 118 2.05 -2.26 -13.12
CA LEU A 118 1.47 -1.58 -14.28
C LEU A 118 -0.02 -1.90 -14.46
N ARG A 119 -0.44 -3.15 -14.23
CA ARG A 119 -1.85 -3.54 -14.22
C ARG A 119 -2.63 -2.76 -13.17
N ARG A 120 -2.16 -2.72 -11.91
CA ARG A 120 -2.80 -1.94 -10.83
C ARG A 120 -2.83 -0.44 -11.16
N ALA A 121 -1.76 0.11 -11.72
CA ALA A 121 -1.69 1.52 -12.10
C ALA A 121 -2.75 1.89 -13.15
N ARG A 122 -2.95 1.04 -14.16
CA ARG A 122 -4.02 1.24 -15.16
C ARG A 122 -5.40 1.19 -14.51
N THR A 123 -5.67 0.20 -13.68
CA THR A 123 -6.95 0.07 -12.97
C THR A 123 -7.23 1.29 -12.09
N ALA A 124 -6.24 1.75 -11.31
CA ALA A 124 -6.38 2.89 -10.41
C ALA A 124 -6.65 4.20 -11.14
N GLN A 125 -6.03 4.41 -12.29
CA GLN A 125 -6.24 5.60 -13.13
C GLN A 125 -7.59 5.59 -13.84
N ALA A 126 -8.08 4.41 -14.23
CA ALA A 126 -9.37 4.25 -14.91
C ALA A 126 -10.58 4.32 -13.96
N ALA A 127 -10.37 4.12 -12.64
CA ALA A 127 -11.46 4.08 -11.68
C ALA A 127 -12.19 5.45 -11.58
N PRO A 128 -13.54 5.46 -11.68
CA PRO A 128 -14.33 6.68 -11.74
C PRO A 128 -14.36 7.43 -10.39
N ARG A 129 -14.37 8.76 -10.47
CA ARG A 129 -14.34 9.77 -9.38
C ARG A 129 -12.92 10.17 -8.93
N GLY A 130 -12.81 11.47 -8.60
CA GLY A 130 -11.59 12.30 -8.50
C GLY A 130 -10.48 11.83 -7.56
N GLY A 131 -9.47 12.69 -7.36
CA GLY A 131 -8.19 12.30 -6.74
C GLY A 131 -7.18 11.70 -7.73
N HIS A 132 -7.31 12.03 -9.02
CA HIS A 132 -6.39 11.58 -10.06
C HIS A 132 -4.96 12.06 -9.83
N ASP A 133 -4.78 13.21 -9.18
CA ASP A 133 -3.50 13.70 -8.67
C ASP A 133 -2.90 12.75 -7.62
N VAL A 134 -3.68 12.35 -6.61
CA VAL A 134 -3.24 11.42 -5.54
C VAL A 134 -2.75 10.08 -6.10
N VAL A 135 -3.46 9.57 -7.11
CA VAL A 135 -3.11 8.32 -7.82
C VAL A 135 -1.90 8.52 -8.72
N ARG A 136 -1.88 9.57 -9.55
CA ARG A 136 -0.78 9.88 -10.47
C ARG A 136 0.53 10.06 -9.73
N GLU A 137 0.53 10.82 -8.64
CA GLU A 137 1.72 11.01 -7.82
C GLU A 137 2.24 9.70 -7.21
N ALA A 138 1.36 8.76 -6.87
CA ALA A 138 1.78 7.45 -6.39
C ALA A 138 2.45 6.63 -7.51
N VAL A 139 1.91 6.67 -8.73
CA VAL A 139 2.49 6.03 -9.91
C VAL A 139 3.86 6.63 -10.23
N ASP A 140 3.95 7.95 -10.28
CA ASP A 140 5.19 8.67 -10.60
C ASP A 140 6.27 8.37 -9.56
N ARG A 141 5.91 8.37 -8.27
CA ARG A 141 6.83 7.98 -7.19
C ARG A 141 7.40 6.58 -7.38
N VAL A 142 6.58 5.59 -7.73
CA VAL A 142 7.07 4.22 -7.94
C VAL A 142 7.92 4.12 -9.21
N ARG A 143 7.57 4.83 -10.28
CA ARG A 143 8.37 4.90 -11.51
C ARG A 143 9.74 5.51 -11.27
N ASP A 144 9.82 6.60 -10.50
CA ASP A 144 11.09 7.23 -10.14
C ASP A 144 11.98 6.28 -9.32
N LEU A 145 11.38 5.54 -8.40
CA LEU A 145 12.09 4.52 -7.61
C LEU A 145 12.64 3.39 -8.48
N VAL A 146 11.89 2.94 -9.49
CA VAL A 146 12.31 1.88 -10.41
C VAL A 146 13.33 2.40 -11.42
N ARG A 147 13.20 3.63 -11.92
CA ARG A 147 14.15 4.24 -12.85
C ARG A 147 15.58 4.25 -12.30
N ALA A 148 15.72 4.41 -10.98
CA ALA A 148 17.02 4.38 -10.31
C ALA A 148 17.72 3.01 -10.36
N THR A 149 16.98 1.90 -10.50
CA THR A 149 17.54 0.54 -10.42
C THR A 149 17.32 -0.33 -11.65
N ARG A 150 16.29 -0.03 -12.46
CA ARG A 150 15.92 -0.68 -13.73
C ARG A 150 15.40 0.38 -14.72
N PRO A 151 16.30 1.21 -15.29
CA PRO A 151 15.92 2.34 -16.14
C PRO A 151 15.23 1.93 -17.44
N ASP A 152 15.51 0.73 -17.94
CA ASP A 152 14.88 0.09 -19.10
C ASP A 152 13.36 -0.05 -18.92
N LEU A 153 12.91 -0.57 -17.77
CA LEU A 153 11.49 -0.76 -17.46
C LEU A 153 10.73 0.55 -17.24
N ALA A 154 11.43 1.60 -16.83
CA ALA A 154 10.85 2.92 -16.56
C ALA A 154 10.82 3.83 -17.81
N ALA A 155 11.47 3.41 -18.90
CA ALA A 155 11.54 4.14 -20.17
C ALA A 155 10.40 3.79 -21.14
N ASP A 156 9.66 2.69 -20.91
CA ASP A 156 8.57 2.27 -21.80
C ASP A 156 7.43 3.32 -21.81
N PRO A 157 7.15 3.93 -22.98
CA PRO A 157 5.96 4.76 -23.14
C PRO A 157 4.73 3.85 -23.12
N VAL A 158 3.63 4.37 -22.55
CA VAL A 158 2.32 3.72 -22.71
C VAL A 158 2.06 3.57 -24.21
N PRO A 159 1.90 2.35 -24.77
CA PRO A 159 1.60 2.21 -26.18
C PRO A 159 0.21 2.81 -26.45
N GLY A 160 0.15 3.85 -27.29
CA GLY A 160 -1.10 4.32 -27.90
C GLY A 160 -1.75 5.57 -27.29
N VAL A 161 -1.02 6.70 -27.26
CA VAL A 161 -1.63 8.03 -27.45
C VAL A 161 -1.27 8.52 -28.85
#